data_AF-A0A560QN11-F1
#
_entry.id   AF-A0A560QN11-F1
#
_cell.length_a   1.000
_cell.length_b   1.000
_cell.length_c   1.000
_cell.angle_alpha   90.00
_cell.angle_beta   90.00
_cell.angle_gamma   90.00
#
_symmetry.space_group_name_H-M   'P 1'
#
loop_
_entity.id
_entity.type
_entity.pdbx_description
1 polymer ?
#
loop_
_entity_poly.entity_id
_entity_poly.type
_entity_poly.pdbx_seq_one_letter_code
_entity_poly.pdbx_strand_id
1 'polypeptide(L)'
;MADASLTQQVIVLSGIAIVMTIGVYGLVAGIVKLDDLGLWLTQKPGQMAKSIGGGILRAAPYMMKSLSVIGTAAMFLVGGGILTHGVPMVHHWIESVSAGAGGAGFIVPTLLNAVAGIVAGAVVLACVMVVSKLWKTVKG
;
A
#
# COMPACT_ATOMS: atom_id res chain seq x y z
N MET A 1 -10.86 -18.72 12.69
CA MET A 1 -10.90 -17.83 13.86
C MET A 1 -12.33 -17.33 14.02
N ALA A 2 -13.19 -18.11 14.66
CA ALA A 2 -14.63 -17.81 14.74
C ALA A 2 -15.11 -17.83 16.20
N ASP A 3 -14.33 -17.22 17.11
CA ASP A 3 -14.72 -17.13 18.52
C ASP A 3 -14.16 -15.91 19.27
N ALA A 4 -13.63 -14.90 18.56
CA ALA A 4 -13.24 -13.66 19.23
C ALA A 4 -14.48 -12.79 19.47
N SER A 5 -14.73 -12.45 20.74
CA SER A 5 -15.83 -11.54 21.11
C SER A 5 -15.77 -10.25 20.29
N LEU A 6 -16.93 -9.72 19.91
CA LEU A 6 -17.03 -8.48 19.13
C LEU A 6 -16.23 -7.34 19.79
N THR A 7 -16.27 -7.28 21.11
CA THR A 7 -15.48 -6.35 21.93
C THR A 7 -13.98 -6.46 21.66
N GLN A 8 -13.43 -7.68 21.59
CA GLN A 8 -12.02 -7.88 21.30
C GLN A 8 -11.66 -7.44 19.87
N GLN A 9 -12.50 -7.74 18.88
CA GLN A 9 -12.27 -7.30 17.49
C GLN A 9 -12.26 -5.77 17.40
N VAL A 10 -13.21 -5.10 18.04
CA VAL A 10 -13.29 -3.63 18.06
C VAL A 10 -12.04 -3.04 18.70
N ILE A 11 -11.60 -3.55 19.85
CA ILE A 11 -10.41 -3.06 20.54
C ILE A 11 -9.15 -3.23 19.66
N VAL A 12 -8.97 -4.41 19.05
CA VAL A 12 -7.79 -4.67 18.21
C VAL A 12 -7.81 -3.82 16.94
N LEU A 13 -8.94 -3.77 16.23
CA LEU A 13 -9.05 -3.01 14.98
C LEU A 13 -8.87 -1.50 15.23
N SER A 14 -9.47 -0.96 16.29
CA SER A 14 -9.29 0.45 16.66
C SER A 14 -7.86 0.76 17.10
N GLY A 15 -7.24 -0.12 17.89
CA GLY A 15 -5.84 0.00 18.28
C GLY A 15 -4.89 0.02 17.08
N ILE A 16 -5.04 -0.94 16.16
CA ILE A 16 -4.25 -1.01 14.92
C ILE A 16 -4.50 0.24 14.06
N ALA A 17 -5.74 0.69 13.93
CA ALA A 17 -6.07 1.88 13.15
C ALA A 17 -5.36 3.13 13.67
N ILE A 18 -5.32 3.35 14.99
CA ILE A 18 -4.61 4.48 15.61
C ILE A 18 -3.10 4.37 15.38
N VAL A 19 -2.52 3.20 15.67
CA VAL A 19 -1.07 2.97 15.50
C VAL A 19 -0.65 3.19 14.05
N MET A 20 -1.40 2.66 13.09
CA MET A 20 -1.11 2.83 11.67
C MET A 20 -1.31 4.28 11.21
N THR A 21 -2.30 4.98 11.74
CA THR A 21 -2.51 6.42 11.45
C THR A 21 -1.29 7.22 11.89
N ILE A 22 -0.87 7.07 13.15
CA ILE A 22 0.30 7.77 13.69
C ILE A 22 1.57 7.34 12.94
N GLY A 23 1.73 6.04 12.68
CA GLY A 23 2.91 5.50 12.00
C GLY A 23 3.07 6.03 10.57
N VAL A 24 2.02 6.00 9.76
CA VAL A 24 2.07 6.46 8.36
C VAL A 24 2.25 7.97 8.29
N TYR A 25 1.46 8.75 9.04
CA TYR A 25 1.60 10.21 9.04
C TYR A 25 2.94 10.66 9.66
N GLY A 26 3.42 9.97 10.69
CA GLY A 26 4.72 10.22 11.31
C GLY A 26 5.88 9.92 10.37
N LEU A 27 5.81 8.81 9.60
CA LEU A 27 6.80 8.49 8.57
C LEU A 27 6.83 9.57 7.49
N VAL A 28 5.67 9.98 6.97
CA VAL A 28 5.57 11.04 5.95
C VAL A 28 6.09 12.38 6.50
N ALA A 29 5.75 12.74 7.74
CA ALA A 29 6.25 13.95 8.39
C ALA A 29 7.78 13.91 8.58
N GLY A 30 8.33 12.74 8.92
CA GLY A 30 9.77 12.54 9.01
C GLY A 30 10.47 12.76 7.68
N ILE A 31 9.91 12.23 6.58
CA ILE A 31 10.41 12.45 5.21
C ILE A 31 10.45 13.94 4.87
N VAL A 32 9.34 14.66 5.11
CA VAL A 32 9.25 16.10 4.82
C VAL A 32 10.24 16.89 5.65
N LYS A 33 10.41 16.54 6.93
CA LYS A 33 11.37 17.22 7.82
C LYS A 33 12.82 16.99 7.41
N LEU A 34 13.15 15.83 6.85
CA LEU A 34 14.47 15.56 6.27
C LEU A 34 14.73 16.42 5.03
N ASP A 35 13.71 16.65 4.19
CA ASP A 35 13.80 17.54 3.04
C ASP A 35 14.08 19.00 3.46
N ASP A 36 13.33 19.51 4.44
CA ASP A 36 13.56 20.83 5.03
C ASP A 36 14.96 20.96 5.66
N LEU A 37 15.45 19.90 6.31
CA LEU A 37 16.80 19.85 6.87
C LEU A 37 17.87 19.88 5.77
N GLY A 38 17.60 19.23 4.64
CA GLY A 38 18.43 19.28 3.43
C GLY A 38 18.57 20.71 2.90
N LEU A 39 17.45 21.45 2.79
CA LEU A 39 17.46 22.87 2.41
C LEU A 39 18.29 23.70 3.39
N TRP A 40 18.05 23.53 4.69
CA TRP A 40 18.78 24.27 5.72
C TRP A 40 20.30 24.01 5.68
N LEU A 41 20.73 22.77 5.44
CA LEU A 41 22.14 22.40 5.29
C LEU A 41 22.81 23.08 4.09
N THR A 42 22.08 23.27 2.98
CA THR A 42 22.62 23.98 1.80
C THR A 42 22.86 25.47 2.02
N GLN A 43 22.17 26.07 3.00
CA GLN A 43 22.34 27.48 3.35
C GLN A 43 23.50 27.72 4.32
N LYS A 44 24.06 26.68 4.95
CA LYS A 44 25.20 26.80 5.86
C LYS A 44 26.53 26.98 5.12
N PRO A 45 27.50 27.68 5.74
CA PRO A 45 28.88 27.73 5.25
C PRO A 45 29.54 26.34 5.39
N GLY A 46 30.25 25.91 4.36
CA GLY A 46 30.94 24.62 4.32
C GLY A 46 30.53 23.75 3.11
N GLN A 47 31.51 23.36 2.31
CA GLN A 47 31.30 22.59 1.08
C GLN A 47 30.71 21.19 1.34
N MET A 48 31.06 20.59 2.47
CA MET A 48 30.52 19.29 2.90
C MET A 48 29.05 19.39 3.37
N ALA A 49 28.68 20.44 4.10
CA ALA A 49 27.29 20.67 4.50
C ALA A 49 26.39 20.90 3.27
N LYS A 50 26.89 21.67 2.28
CA LYS A 50 26.19 21.90 1.01
C LYS A 50 26.05 20.64 0.16
N SER A 51 27.08 19.80 0.08
CA SER A 51 27.00 18.56 -0.70
C SER A 51 26.02 17.56 -0.10
N ILE A 52 26.02 17.39 1.23
CA ILE A 52 25.08 16.53 1.94
C ILE A 52 23.65 17.07 1.80
N GLY A 53 23.44 18.36 2.06
CA GLY A 53 22.12 18.99 1.91
C GLY A 53 21.56 18.85 0.49
N GLY A 54 22.40 19.07 -0.53
CA GLY A 54 22.01 18.89 -1.93
C GLY A 54 21.74 17.43 -2.30
N GLY A 55 22.42 16.47 -1.67
CA GLY A 55 22.15 15.05 -1.81
C GLY A 55 20.77 14.66 -1.26
N ILE A 56 20.43 15.13 -0.07
CA ILE A 56 19.13 14.90 0.58
C ILE A 56 18.00 15.49 -0.28
N LEU A 57 18.16 16.73 -0.74
CA LEU A 57 17.17 17.43 -1.56
C LEU A 57 16.89 16.72 -2.89
N ARG A 58 17.92 16.10 -3.48
CA ARG A 58 17.76 15.29 -4.69
C ARG A 58 17.08 13.96 -4.41
N ALA A 59 17.28 13.37 -3.24
CA ALA A 59 16.70 12.08 -2.87
C ALA A 59 15.21 12.19 -2.47
N ALA A 60 14.80 13.30 -1.84
CA ALA A 60 13.44 13.54 -1.39
C ALA A 60 12.34 13.29 -2.47
N PRO A 61 12.44 13.81 -3.71
CA PRO A 61 11.41 13.56 -4.73
C PRO A 61 11.36 12.10 -5.19
N TYR A 62 12.49 11.38 -5.20
CA TYR A 62 12.50 9.96 -5.53
C TYR A 62 11.85 9.13 -4.43
N MET A 63 12.08 9.48 -3.17
CA MET A 63 11.47 8.80 -2.04
C MET A 63 9.95 9.01 -1.99
N MET A 64 9.47 10.22 -2.29
CA MET A 64 8.02 10.48 -2.41
C MET A 64 7.37 9.70 -3.57
N LYS A 65 8.04 9.63 -4.73
CA LYS A 65 7.55 8.86 -5.88
C LYS A 65 7.55 7.35 -5.62
N SER A 66 8.60 6.81 -5.00
CA SER A 66 8.68 5.39 -4.69
C SER A 66 7.62 4.99 -3.68
N LEU A 67 7.35 5.83 -2.67
CA LEU A 67 6.29 5.59 -1.69
C LEU A 67 4.91 5.47 -2.36
N SER A 68 4.65 6.24 -3.42
CA SER A 68 3.40 6.13 -4.19
C SER A 68 3.29 4.76 -4.87
N VAL A 69 4.34 4.30 -5.56
CA VAL A 69 4.33 3.00 -6.25
C VAL A 69 4.23 1.85 -5.25
N ILE A 70 5.02 1.90 -4.18
CA ILE A 70 5.00 0.89 -3.11
C ILE A 70 3.63 0.89 -2.42
N GLY A 71 3.07 2.06 -2.13
CA GLY A 71 1.74 2.21 -1.54
C GLY A 71 0.66 1.62 -2.42
N THR A 72 0.68 1.88 -3.72
CA THR A 72 -0.26 1.27 -4.68
C THR A 72 -0.11 -0.25 -4.74
N ALA A 73 1.13 -0.76 -4.80
CA ALA A 73 1.40 -2.20 -4.78
C ALA A 73 0.88 -2.85 -3.48
N ALA A 74 1.10 -2.19 -2.34
CA ALA A 74 0.61 -2.65 -1.04
C ALA A 74 -0.93 -2.67 -1.00
N MET A 75 -1.61 -1.67 -1.55
CA MET A 75 -3.08 -1.64 -1.61
C MET A 75 -3.65 -2.79 -2.44
N PHE A 76 -3.00 -3.16 -3.55
CA PHE A 76 -3.41 -4.34 -4.33
C PHE A 76 -3.16 -5.66 -3.59
N LEU A 77 -2.01 -5.78 -2.91
CA LEU A 77 -1.68 -6.97 -2.12
C LEU A 77 -2.65 -7.16 -0.96
N VAL A 78 -2.90 -6.11 -0.17
CA VAL A 78 -3.80 -6.14 0.99
C VAL A 78 -5.24 -6.32 0.54
N GLY A 79 -5.71 -5.54 -0.44
CA GLY A 79 -7.07 -5.65 -0.96
C GLY A 79 -7.35 -7.00 -1.63
N GLY A 80 -6.39 -7.50 -2.40
CA GLY A 80 -6.47 -8.82 -3.03
C GLY A 80 -6.55 -9.96 -1.99
N GLY A 81 -5.78 -9.86 -0.91
CA GLY A 81 -5.87 -10.80 0.21
C GLY A 81 -7.24 -10.79 0.90
N ILE A 82 -7.83 -9.61 1.12
CA ILE A 82 -9.18 -9.48 1.69
C ILE A 82 -10.21 -10.15 0.76
N LEU A 83 -10.12 -9.91 -0.55
CA LEU A 83 -11.05 -10.47 -1.52
C LEU A 83 -10.93 -11.99 -1.66
N THR A 84 -9.71 -12.52 -1.74
CA THR A 84 -9.48 -13.96 -1.93
C THR A 84 -9.89 -14.76 -0.70
N HIS A 85 -9.75 -14.22 0.51
CA HIS A 85 -10.28 -14.83 1.73
C HIS A 85 -11.81 -14.85 1.77
N GLY A 86 -12.47 -13.84 1.18
CA GLY A 86 -13.93 -13.79 1.09
C GLY A 86 -14.53 -14.78 0.08
N VAL A 87 -13.73 -15.37 -0.80
CA VAL A 87 -14.16 -16.29 -1.85
C VAL A 87 -13.51 -17.67 -1.65
N PRO A 88 -14.18 -18.63 -1.00
CA PRO A 88 -13.60 -19.93 -0.62
C PRO A 88 -12.97 -20.69 -1.80
N MET A 89 -13.58 -20.61 -2.98
CA MET A 89 -13.08 -21.21 -4.22
C MET A 89 -11.69 -20.69 -4.59
N VAL A 90 -11.47 -19.38 -4.48
CA VAL A 90 -10.20 -18.73 -4.83
C VAL A 90 -9.16 -19.02 -3.76
N HIS A 91 -9.56 -19.00 -2.48
CA HIS A 91 -8.68 -19.32 -1.36
C HIS A 91 -8.10 -20.73 -1.47
N HIS A 92 -8.94 -21.75 -1.69
CA HIS A 92 -8.48 -23.14 -1.82
C HIS A 92 -7.60 -23.38 -3.05
N TRP A 93 -7.85 -22.65 -4.14
CA TRP A 93 -7.01 -22.71 -5.32
C TRP A 93 -5.61 -22.14 -5.03
N ILE A 94 -5.53 -21.00 -4.34
CA ILE A 94 -4.28 -20.40 -3.89
C ILE A 94 -3.54 -21.33 -2.91
N GLU A 95 -4.24 -21.95 -1.96
CA GLU A 95 -3.67 -22.92 -1.03
C GLU A 95 -3.08 -24.14 -1.77
N SER A 96 -3.80 -24.71 -2.73
CA SER A 96 -3.33 -25.87 -3.50
C SER A 96 -2.07 -25.58 -4.32
N VAL A 97 -1.98 -24.38 -4.91
CA VAL A 97 -0.80 -23.93 -5.66
C VAL A 97 0.36 -23.64 -4.71
N SER A 98 0.08 -23.07 -3.54
CA SER A 98 1.11 -22.80 -2.53
C SER A 98 1.67 -24.06 -1.88
N ALA A 99 0.86 -25.12 -1.74
CA ALA A 99 1.30 -26.40 -1.20
C ALA A 99 2.34 -27.09 -2.10
N GLY A 100 2.30 -26.84 -3.41
CA GLY A 100 3.31 -27.32 -4.37
C GLY A 100 4.60 -26.48 -4.40
N ALA A 101 4.65 -25.33 -3.72
CA ALA A 101 5.75 -24.37 -3.82
C ALA A 101 6.94 -24.63 -2.88
N GLY A 102 6.87 -25.66 -2.03
CA GLY A 102 7.95 -26.02 -1.10
C GLY A 102 8.37 -24.85 -0.19
N GLY A 103 9.69 -24.58 -0.11
CA GLY A 103 10.25 -23.52 0.74
C GLY A 103 9.82 -22.08 0.40
N ALA A 104 9.14 -21.86 -0.74
CA ALA A 104 8.61 -20.55 -1.13
C ALA A 104 7.16 -20.29 -0.67
N GLY A 105 6.59 -21.17 0.17
CA GLY A 105 5.19 -21.12 0.61
C GLY A 105 4.75 -19.81 1.30
N PHE A 106 5.69 -18.97 1.76
CA PHE A 106 5.36 -17.66 2.35
C PHE A 106 5.21 -16.52 1.32
N ILE A 107 5.84 -16.65 0.14
CA ILE A 107 5.82 -15.63 -0.93
C ILE A 107 4.68 -15.89 -1.90
N VAL A 108 4.44 -17.16 -2.24
CA VAL A 108 3.46 -17.56 -3.26
C VAL A 108 2.04 -17.04 -2.98
N PRO A 109 1.47 -17.19 -1.76
CA PRO A 109 0.14 -16.66 -1.46
C PRO A 109 0.08 -15.14 -1.58
N THR A 110 1.14 -14.46 -1.13
CA THR A 110 1.25 -12.99 -1.17
C THR A 110 1.23 -12.48 -2.62
N LEU A 111 1.97 -13.13 -3.52
CA LEU A 111 1.98 -12.78 -4.95
C LEU A 111 0.64 -13.10 -5.62
N LEU A 112 0.06 -14.26 -5.34
CA LEU A 112 -1.24 -14.63 -5.89
C LEU A 112 -2.36 -13.68 -5.44
N ASN A 113 -2.33 -13.26 -4.16
CA ASN A 113 -3.23 -12.24 -3.65
C ASN A 113 -3.02 -10.90 -4.35
N ALA A 114 -1.78 -10.48 -4.58
CA ALA A 114 -1.50 -9.24 -5.33
C ALA A 114 -2.05 -9.30 -6.76
N VAL A 115 -1.87 -10.41 -7.47
CA VAL A 115 -2.44 -10.62 -8.81
C VAL A 115 -3.96 -10.57 -8.77
N ALA A 116 -4.59 -11.28 -7.82
CA ALA A 116 -6.04 -11.25 -7.65
C ALA A 116 -6.56 -9.83 -7.36
N GLY A 117 -5.86 -9.06 -6.54
CA GLY A 117 -6.17 -7.66 -6.27
C GLY A 117 -6.09 -6.78 -7.52
N ILE A 118 -5.07 -6.96 -8.36
CA ILE A 118 -4.94 -6.23 -9.63
C ILE A 118 -6.09 -6.58 -10.58
N VAL A 119 -6.41 -7.87 -10.74
CA VAL A 119 -7.51 -8.32 -11.59
C VAL A 119 -8.84 -7.75 -11.11
N ALA A 120 -9.13 -7.85 -9.81
CA ALA A 120 -10.34 -7.29 -9.23
C ALA A 120 -10.42 -5.77 -9.43
N GLY A 121 -9.31 -5.05 -9.19
CA GLY A 121 -9.22 -3.61 -9.44
C GLY A 121 -9.49 -3.23 -10.90
N ALA A 122 -8.95 -4.00 -11.85
CA ALA A 122 -9.18 -3.79 -13.28
C ALA A 122 -10.65 -4.03 -13.67
N VAL A 123 -11.28 -5.07 -13.12
CA VAL A 123 -12.70 -5.37 -13.35
C VAL A 123 -13.58 -4.24 -12.80
N VAL A 124 -13.34 -3.81 -11.55
CA VAL A 124 -14.09 -2.69 -10.95
C VAL A 124 -13.91 -1.42 -11.78
N LEU A 125 -12.69 -1.10 -12.20
CA LEU A 125 -12.40 0.06 -13.03
C LEU A 125 -13.16 -0.01 -14.37
N ALA A 126 -13.17 -1.17 -15.03
CA ALA A 126 -13.91 -1.37 -16.28
C ALA A 126 -15.42 -1.14 -16.09
N CYS A 127 -16.01 -1.71 -15.03
CA CYS A 127 -17.42 -1.50 -14.68
C CYS A 127 -17.72 -0.02 -14.43
N VAL A 128 -16.89 0.67 -13.65
CA VAL A 128 -17.06 2.10 -13.35
C VAL A 128 -16.96 2.94 -14.62
N MET A 129 -16.04 2.63 -15.53
CA MET A 129 -15.93 3.33 -16.82
C MET A 129 -17.18 3.15 -17.69
N VAL A 130 -17.72 1.92 -17.77
CA VAL A 130 -18.95 1.64 -18.53
C VAL A 130 -20.13 2.40 -17.92
N VAL A 131 -20.32 2.33 -16.61
CA VAL A 131 -21.42 3.04 -15.92
C VAL A 131 -21.27 4.56 -16.06
N SER A 132 -20.06 5.10 -15.87
CA SER A 132 -19.80 6.53 -16.02
C SER A 132 -20.08 7.02 -17.44
N LYS A 133 -19.72 6.22 -18.45
CA LYS A 133 -20.01 6.51 -19.86
C LYS A 133 -21.50 6.51 -20.12
N LEU A 134 -22.23 5.47 -19.68
CA LEU A 134 -23.69 5.39 -19.81
C LEU A 134 -24.40 6.55 -19.11
N TRP A 135 -23.96 6.93 -17.90
CA TRP A 135 -24.56 8.05 -17.18
C TRP A 135 -24.38 9.36 -17.94
N LYS A 136 -23.18 9.63 -18.46
CA LYS A 136 -22.94 10.84 -19.28
C LYS A 136 -23.81 10.87 -20.54
N THR A 137 -24.05 9.72 -21.17
CA THR A 137 -24.94 9.62 -22.34
C THR A 137 -26.42 9.77 -22.00
N VAL A 138 -26.84 9.44 -20.78
CA VAL A 138 -28.25 9.61 -20.33
C VAL A 138 -28.54 11.03 -19.84
N LYS A 139 -27.53 11.76 -19.36
CA LYS A 139 -27.68 13.15 -18.87
C LYS A 139 -27.31 14.23 -19.89
N GLY A 140 -26.67 13.88 -21.00
CA GLY A 140 -26.34 14.78 -22.11
C GLY A 140 -27.31 14.60 -23.26
#